data_AF-A0A812IPI1-F1
#
_entry.id   AF-A0A812IPI1-F1
#
_cell.length_a   1.000
_cell.length_b   1.000
_cell.length_c   1.000
_cell.angle_alpha   90.00
_cell.angle_beta   90.00
_cell.angle_gamma   90.00
#
_symmetry.space_group_name_H-M   'P 1'
#
loop_
_entity.id
_entity.type
_entity.pdbx_description
1 polymer ?
#
loop_
_entity_poly.entity_id
_entity_poly.type
_entity_poly.pdbx_seq_one_letter_code
_entity_poly.pdbx_strand_id
1 'polypeptide(L)'
;MYIGGPTADPLLQPSFLPDPAEDQLAPNHKPKVDPDNPGNPGSLTHYAGGCKPCNKYNPERPDDSCKHAERCSFCHSKEHERPKHRGQRGRHALQRRQFLEARDRMHDGLVQIINSIYTVPHDTMDKLKGLMKKQVNSTSGYNDQVQFLARRIAEIGDRAQNQRPDNARVRRARGELCQVDLESRCKWYTGTLHLMVRKMYEDPKNEKQKLEEIRKAVKDSLDEFEGLAKELETNLQGAEGLEEEVKQALTANKWLEKDLGALVHKEIPNATSPEKKQVWDDLKTELTFMLEVTDEECRDKMKRANKLDEMLKLVKETVEKQRESLLGDEEELSSS
;
A
#
# COMPACT_ATOMS: atom_id res chain seq x y z
N MET A 1 1.51 -18.34 -59.64
CA MET A 1 0.40 -18.20 -58.66
C MET A 1 0.83 -17.16 -57.65
N TYR A 2 0.32 -15.94 -57.78
CA TYR A 2 0.63 -14.81 -56.89
C TYR A 2 -0.56 -14.62 -55.95
N ILE A 3 -0.32 -14.65 -54.64
CA ILE A 3 -1.32 -14.39 -53.62
C ILE A 3 -1.32 -12.89 -53.36
N GLY A 4 -2.37 -12.20 -53.82
CA GLY A 4 -2.61 -10.78 -53.55
C GLY A 4 -3.14 -10.57 -52.13
N GLY A 5 -2.42 -9.77 -51.34
CA GLY A 5 -2.90 -9.26 -50.05
C GLY A 5 -3.78 -8.02 -50.21
N PRO A 6 -4.64 -7.71 -49.22
CA PRO A 6 -5.59 -6.61 -49.30
C PRO A 6 -4.90 -5.25 -49.17
N THR A 7 -5.29 -4.35 -50.07
CA THR A 7 -4.98 -2.93 -50.10
C THR A 7 -5.55 -2.22 -48.87
N ALA A 8 -4.70 -1.51 -48.12
CA ALA A 8 -5.09 -0.64 -47.04
C ALA A 8 -5.81 0.61 -47.57
N ASP A 9 -6.90 0.96 -46.89
CA ASP A 9 -7.84 2.05 -47.18
C ASP A 9 -7.22 3.41 -46.81
N PRO A 10 -7.04 4.37 -47.73
CA PRO A 10 -6.39 5.64 -47.45
C PRO A 10 -7.40 6.76 -47.19
N LEU A 11 -8.20 6.67 -46.12
CA LEU A 11 -9.10 7.77 -45.71
C LEU A 11 -9.25 7.88 -44.19
N LEU A 12 -8.19 8.33 -43.51
CA LEU A 12 -8.30 8.98 -42.20
C LEU A 12 -7.41 10.23 -42.20
N GLN A 13 -7.96 11.33 -42.71
CA GLN A 13 -7.42 12.65 -42.43
C GLN A 13 -7.76 13.02 -40.97
N PRO A 14 -6.78 13.39 -40.13
CA PRO A 14 -7.07 13.94 -38.83
C PRO A 14 -7.66 15.34 -39.02
N SER A 15 -8.93 15.50 -38.65
CA SER A 15 -9.57 16.80 -38.52
C SER A 15 -8.82 17.62 -37.47
N PHE A 16 -8.05 18.62 -37.91
CA PHE A 16 -7.54 19.67 -37.03
C PHE A 16 -8.74 20.45 -36.50
N LEU A 17 -9.18 20.11 -35.29
CA LEU A 17 -10.01 21.00 -34.50
C LEU A 17 -9.13 22.19 -34.07
N PRO A 18 -9.58 23.44 -34.27
CA PRO A 18 -8.87 24.58 -33.72
C PRO A 18 -8.80 24.45 -32.20
N ASP A 19 -7.63 24.70 -31.63
CA ASP A 19 -7.44 24.75 -30.18
C ASP A 19 -8.51 25.65 -29.56
N PRO A 20 -9.25 25.19 -28.53
CA PRO A 20 -10.18 26.04 -27.83
C PRO A 20 -9.37 27.21 -27.28
N ALA A 21 -9.74 28.42 -27.71
CA ALA A 21 -9.13 29.65 -27.25
C ALA A 21 -8.96 29.60 -25.72
N GLU A 22 -7.73 29.78 -25.25
CA GLU A 22 -7.43 29.95 -23.83
C GLU A 22 -8.26 31.13 -23.31
N ASP A 23 -9.38 30.77 -22.70
CA ASP A 23 -10.29 31.67 -22.00
C ASP A 23 -9.48 32.26 -20.85
N GLN A 24 -8.99 33.48 -21.05
CA GLN A 24 -8.26 34.23 -20.05
C GLN A 24 -9.15 34.31 -18.81
N LEU A 25 -8.80 33.54 -17.78
CA LEU A 25 -9.51 33.46 -16.51
C LEU A 25 -9.65 34.88 -15.96
N ALA A 26 -10.85 35.44 -16.13
CA ALA A 26 -11.26 36.66 -15.47
C ALA A 26 -10.92 36.54 -13.97
N PRO A 27 -10.47 37.63 -13.32
CA PRO A 27 -10.16 37.63 -11.90
C PRO A 27 -11.33 36.99 -11.14
N ASN A 28 -11.02 36.01 -10.29
CA ASN A 28 -11.95 35.20 -9.49
C ASN A 28 -12.95 36.10 -8.72
N HIS A 29 -13.96 36.59 -9.39
CA HIS A 29 -15.06 37.32 -8.79
C HIS A 29 -15.94 36.24 -8.16
N LYS A 30 -15.68 35.94 -6.89
CA LYS A 30 -16.56 35.06 -6.13
C LYS A 30 -17.96 35.68 -6.14
N PRO A 31 -18.98 34.97 -6.64
CA PRO A 31 -20.36 35.44 -6.57
C PRO A 31 -20.74 35.66 -5.10
N LYS A 32 -21.37 36.79 -4.79
CA LYS A 32 -21.83 37.09 -3.43
C LYS A 32 -23.06 36.25 -3.12
N VAL A 33 -23.02 35.50 -2.02
CA VAL A 33 -24.17 34.67 -1.62
C VAL A 33 -24.97 35.44 -0.58
N ASP A 34 -26.20 35.82 -0.90
CA ASP A 34 -27.16 36.32 0.09
C ASP A 34 -27.52 35.17 1.05
N PRO A 35 -27.20 35.28 2.36
CA PRO A 35 -27.47 34.23 3.34
C PRO A 35 -28.97 34.04 3.62
N ASP A 36 -29.79 35.07 3.41
CA ASP A 36 -31.23 35.06 3.69
C ASP A 36 -32.03 34.62 2.44
N ASN A 37 -31.43 34.75 1.27
CA ASN A 37 -31.98 34.23 0.02
C ASN A 37 -30.88 33.56 -0.84
N PRO A 38 -30.36 32.40 -0.41
CA PRO A 38 -29.30 31.73 -1.15
C PRO A 38 -29.87 31.34 -2.51
N GLY A 39 -29.46 31.96 -3.60
CA GLY A 39 -29.99 31.68 -4.95
C GLY A 39 -29.42 30.41 -5.60
N ASN A 40 -28.86 29.47 -4.83
CA ASN A 40 -28.09 28.36 -5.36
C ASN A 40 -28.97 27.13 -5.74
N PRO A 41 -28.57 26.26 -6.69
CA PRO A 41 -29.36 25.10 -7.09
C PRO A 41 -29.79 24.19 -5.92
N GLY A 42 -28.95 24.09 -4.89
CA GLY A 42 -29.25 23.35 -3.67
C GLY A 42 -30.38 23.94 -2.82
N SER A 43 -30.58 25.26 -2.83
CA SER A 43 -31.64 25.96 -2.09
C SER A 43 -32.95 26.11 -2.87
N LEU A 44 -32.92 26.01 -4.20
CA LEU A 44 -34.14 26.03 -5.03
C LEU A 44 -35.12 24.88 -4.70
N THR A 45 -34.67 23.85 -3.99
CA THR A 45 -35.46 22.65 -3.64
C THR A 45 -35.96 22.62 -2.20
N HIS A 46 -36.10 23.77 -1.53
CA HIS A 46 -36.58 23.87 -0.13
C HIS A 46 -37.97 23.31 0.16
N TYR A 47 -38.75 22.98 -0.87
CA TYR A 47 -40.21 22.85 -0.78
C TYR A 47 -40.76 21.75 0.17
N ALA A 48 -39.94 20.90 0.79
CA ALA A 48 -40.44 19.86 1.70
C ALA A 48 -39.38 19.26 2.64
N GLY A 49 -38.48 20.05 3.25
CA GLY A 49 -37.50 19.52 4.21
C GLY A 49 -36.46 18.53 3.63
N GLY A 50 -36.45 18.34 2.30
CA GLY A 50 -35.51 17.50 1.56
C GLY A 50 -34.17 18.19 1.23
N CYS A 51 -34.07 19.47 1.58
CA CYS A 51 -32.88 20.28 1.35
C CYS A 51 -31.66 19.73 2.11
N LYS A 52 -30.53 19.57 1.41
CA LYS A 52 -29.25 19.10 1.99
C LYS A 52 -28.35 20.30 2.31
N PRO A 53 -28.05 20.58 3.59
CA PRO A 53 -27.19 21.69 3.96
C PRO A 53 -25.76 21.49 3.46
N CYS A 54 -25.16 22.55 2.93
CA CYS A 54 -23.76 22.55 2.54
C CYS A 54 -22.85 22.49 3.78
N ASN A 55 -22.03 21.44 3.85
CA ASN A 55 -21.12 21.25 4.97
C ASN A 55 -19.92 22.21 4.97
N LYS A 56 -19.64 22.87 3.83
CA LYS A 56 -18.53 23.83 3.70
C LYS A 56 -18.96 25.27 3.96
N TYR A 57 -20.24 25.57 3.75
CA TYR A 57 -20.79 26.89 3.96
C TYR A 57 -20.80 27.27 5.45
N ASN A 58 -20.35 28.48 5.78
CA ASN A 58 -20.39 29.11 7.09
C ASN A 58 -21.23 30.39 6.95
N PRO A 59 -22.42 30.48 7.58
CA PRO A 59 -23.27 31.66 7.46
C PRO A 59 -22.64 32.93 8.06
N GLU A 60 -21.63 32.81 8.93
CA GLU A 60 -20.85 33.96 9.42
C GLU A 60 -19.87 34.52 8.36
N ARG A 61 -19.60 33.75 7.30
CA ARG A 61 -18.69 34.10 6.19
C ARG A 61 -19.28 33.60 4.86
N PRO A 62 -20.41 34.16 4.39
CA PRO A 62 -21.17 33.62 3.27
C PRO A 62 -20.36 33.56 1.98
N ASP A 63 -19.55 34.58 1.71
CA ASP A 63 -18.83 34.74 0.44
C ASP A 63 -17.54 33.88 0.33
N ASP A 64 -16.99 33.45 1.46
CA ASP A 64 -15.68 32.77 1.51
C ASP A 64 -15.74 31.29 1.89
N SER A 65 -16.87 30.85 2.44
CA SER A 65 -16.94 29.54 3.09
C SER A 65 -17.14 28.37 2.13
N CYS A 66 -17.87 28.56 1.02
CA CYS A 66 -18.09 27.53 0.01
C CYS A 66 -17.39 27.88 -1.31
N LYS A 67 -16.38 27.09 -1.69
CA LYS A 67 -15.65 27.25 -2.97
C LYS A 67 -16.52 27.17 -4.23
N HIS A 68 -17.73 26.62 -4.10
CA HIS A 68 -18.68 26.47 -5.19
C HIS A 68 -19.76 27.56 -5.20
N ALA A 69 -19.84 28.41 -4.17
CA ALA A 69 -20.77 29.54 -4.06
C ALA A 69 -22.19 29.21 -4.58
N GLU A 70 -22.69 29.99 -5.53
CA GLU A 70 -23.98 29.82 -6.19
C GLU A 70 -24.10 28.53 -7.00
N ARG A 71 -23.00 27.88 -7.40
CA ARG A 71 -23.02 26.60 -8.15
C ARG A 71 -23.03 25.38 -7.22
N CYS A 72 -23.03 25.58 -5.91
CA CYS A 72 -23.08 24.49 -4.96
C CYS A 72 -24.43 23.76 -5.07
N SER A 73 -24.39 22.44 -5.26
CA SER A 73 -25.57 21.58 -5.26
C SER A 73 -26.18 21.37 -3.86
N PHE A 74 -25.56 21.94 -2.82
CA PHE A 74 -26.02 21.90 -1.45
C PHE A 74 -26.43 23.30 -0.99
N CYS A 75 -27.46 23.37 -0.16
CA CYS A 75 -28.04 24.64 0.26
C CYS A 75 -27.16 25.42 1.23
N HIS A 76 -27.15 26.74 1.07
CA HIS A 76 -26.45 27.71 1.91
C HIS A 76 -27.36 28.45 2.89
N SER A 77 -28.57 27.97 3.17
CA SER A 77 -29.47 28.63 4.13
C SER A 77 -28.91 28.53 5.57
N LYS A 78 -29.04 29.63 6.31
CA LYS A 78 -28.67 29.73 7.73
C LYS A 78 -29.59 28.91 8.64
N GLU A 79 -30.82 28.65 8.20
CA GLU A 79 -31.91 28.11 9.02
C GLU A 79 -32.03 26.58 9.00
N HIS A 80 -31.00 25.87 8.53
CA HIS A 80 -31.03 24.41 8.62
C HIS A 80 -30.95 23.94 10.07
N GLU A 81 -32.08 23.49 10.62
CA GLU A 81 -32.12 22.73 11.87
C GLU A 81 -31.28 21.45 11.78
N ARG A 82 -31.16 20.88 10.57
CA ARG A 82 -30.41 19.64 10.36
C ARG A 82 -28.89 19.89 10.47
N PRO A 83 -28.17 19.16 11.34
CA PRO A 83 -26.72 19.28 11.45
C PRO A 83 -26.05 19.10 10.10
N LYS A 84 -25.15 20.04 9.74
CA LYS A 84 -24.34 19.98 8.52
C LYS A 84 -23.77 18.57 8.31
N HIS A 85 -23.94 18.01 7.12
CA HIS A 85 -23.53 16.65 6.83
C HIS A 85 -22.00 16.57 6.83
N ARG A 86 -21.41 16.27 8.00
CA ARG A 86 -19.96 16.31 8.18
C ARG A 86 -19.28 15.30 7.26
N GLY A 87 -18.34 15.80 6.46
CA GLY A 87 -17.44 14.96 5.68
C GLY A 87 -16.70 13.98 6.58
N GLN A 88 -16.20 12.90 6.00
CA GLN A 88 -15.64 11.75 6.72
C GLN A 88 -14.55 12.13 7.76
N ARG A 89 -13.68 13.10 7.44
CA ARG A 89 -12.66 13.63 8.38
C ARG A 89 -13.28 14.22 9.66
N GLY A 90 -14.42 14.91 9.54
CA GLY A 90 -15.12 15.48 10.69
C GLY A 90 -15.80 14.42 11.56
N ARG A 91 -16.11 13.24 11.02
CA ARG A 91 -16.70 12.14 11.79
C ARG A 91 -15.71 11.54 12.77
N HIS A 92 -14.45 11.34 12.33
CA HIS A 92 -13.43 10.75 13.20
C HIS A 92 -13.06 11.67 14.38
N ALA A 93 -12.87 12.97 14.12
CA ALA A 93 -12.60 13.94 15.17
C ALA A 93 -13.77 14.05 16.18
N LEU A 94 -15.01 13.97 15.68
CA LEU A 94 -16.20 13.95 16.54
C LEU A 94 -16.27 12.68 17.39
N GLN A 95 -16.00 11.50 16.82
CA GLN A 95 -15.96 10.24 17.56
C GLN A 95 -14.93 10.29 18.69
N ARG A 96 -13.72 10.78 18.41
CA ARG A 96 -12.69 10.96 19.43
C ARG A 96 -13.14 11.92 20.52
N ARG A 97 -13.77 13.05 20.16
CA ARG A 97 -14.30 14.01 21.13
C ARG A 97 -15.40 13.40 22.01
N GLN A 98 -16.38 12.73 21.39
CA GLN A 98 -17.46 12.06 22.11
C GLN A 98 -16.92 11.02 23.09
N PHE A 99 -15.90 10.27 22.68
CA PHE A 99 -15.20 9.35 23.58
C PHE A 99 -14.56 10.09 24.76
N LEU A 100 -13.79 11.15 24.52
CA LEU A 100 -13.16 11.91 25.60
C LEU A 100 -14.17 12.52 26.58
N GLU A 101 -15.32 12.99 26.09
CA GLU A 101 -16.41 13.53 26.90
C GLU A 101 -17.14 12.46 27.73
N ALA A 102 -17.26 11.24 27.19
CA ALA A 102 -17.92 10.12 27.85
C ALA A 102 -16.98 9.25 28.71
N ARG A 103 -15.65 9.43 28.56
CA ARG A 103 -14.61 8.54 29.06
C ARG A 103 -14.77 8.16 30.52
N ASP A 104 -15.02 9.14 31.37
CA ASP A 104 -15.07 8.94 32.84
C ASP A 104 -16.33 8.18 33.30
N ARG A 105 -17.27 7.89 32.38
CA ARG A 105 -18.48 7.09 32.61
C ARG A 105 -18.43 5.71 31.93
N MET A 106 -17.36 5.42 31.18
CA MET A 106 -17.20 4.16 30.45
C MET A 106 -16.46 3.14 31.32
N HIS A 107 -16.67 1.86 31.05
CA HIS A 107 -15.94 0.78 31.70
C HIS A 107 -14.42 0.90 31.42
N ASP A 108 -13.58 0.80 32.45
CA ASP A 108 -12.12 0.99 32.34
C ASP A 108 -11.46 0.14 31.25
N GLY A 109 -11.84 -1.14 31.17
CA GLY A 109 -11.36 -2.04 30.12
C GLY A 109 -11.67 -1.55 28.70
N LEU A 110 -12.81 -0.89 28.48
CA LEU A 110 -13.17 -0.32 27.18
C LEU A 110 -12.38 0.97 26.91
N VAL A 111 -12.17 1.79 27.94
CA VAL A 111 -11.33 3.00 27.86
C VAL A 111 -9.90 2.65 27.43
N GLN A 112 -9.32 1.60 28.03
CA GLN A 112 -7.98 1.11 27.66
C GLN A 112 -7.90 0.67 26.19
N ILE A 113 -8.90 -0.11 25.73
CA ILE A 113 -8.98 -0.55 24.34
C ILE A 113 -9.07 0.67 23.39
N ILE A 114 -9.95 1.64 23.66
CA ILE A 114 -10.08 2.81 22.78
C ILE A 114 -8.81 3.67 22.81
N ASN A 115 -8.14 3.82 23.96
CA ASN A 115 -6.86 4.52 24.03
C ASN A 115 -5.78 3.84 23.17
N SER A 116 -5.71 2.50 23.16
CA SER A 116 -4.76 1.79 22.29
C SER A 116 -5.02 2.05 20.80
N ILE A 117 -6.28 2.13 20.38
CA ILE A 117 -6.66 2.46 18.99
C ILE A 117 -6.12 3.83 18.56
N TYR A 118 -6.07 4.81 19.48
CA TYR A 118 -5.58 6.15 19.18
C TYR A 118 -4.08 6.38 19.42
N THR A 119 -3.38 5.41 20.01
CA THR A 119 -1.97 5.55 20.37
C THR A 119 -1.11 4.68 19.46
N VAL A 120 -1.38 3.37 19.44
CA VAL A 120 -0.55 2.37 18.74
C VAL A 120 -0.40 2.64 17.24
N PRO A 121 -1.47 2.94 16.47
CA PRO A 121 -1.31 3.21 15.04
C PRO A 121 -0.47 4.46 14.75
N HIS A 122 -0.58 5.50 15.60
CA HIS A 122 0.17 6.74 15.43
C HIS A 122 1.67 6.53 15.72
N ASP A 123 1.99 5.89 16.85
CA ASP A 123 3.37 5.56 17.20
C ASP A 123 4.02 4.66 16.14
N THR A 124 3.25 3.70 15.62
CA THR A 124 3.71 2.80 14.54
C THR A 124 3.92 3.54 13.23
N MET A 125 3.04 4.49 12.88
CA MET A 125 3.22 5.34 11.70
C MET A 125 4.47 6.21 11.80
N ASP A 126 4.78 6.73 12.98
CA ASP A 126 6.00 7.52 13.20
C ASP A 126 7.25 6.64 13.07
N LYS A 127 7.22 5.39 13.56
CA LYS A 127 8.28 4.40 13.31
C LYS A 127 8.45 4.09 11.82
N LEU A 128 7.34 3.80 11.11
CA LEU A 128 7.35 3.53 9.66
C LEU A 128 7.96 4.71 8.88
N LYS A 129 7.53 5.94 9.17
CA LYS A 129 8.12 7.15 8.56
C LYS A 129 9.61 7.27 8.88
N GLY A 130 10.03 6.94 10.10
CA GLY A 130 11.44 6.91 10.50
C GLY A 130 12.27 5.92 9.69
N LEU A 131 11.74 4.71 9.49
CA LEU A 131 12.37 3.66 8.66
C LEU A 131 12.45 4.09 7.19
N MET A 132 11.37 4.60 6.60
CA MET A 132 11.35 5.07 5.22
C MET A 132 12.31 6.24 4.98
N LYS A 133 12.49 7.13 5.97
CA LYS A 133 13.45 8.23 5.90
C LYS A 133 14.90 7.77 5.83
N LYS A 134 15.24 6.59 6.36
CA LYS A 134 16.60 6.04 6.25
C LYS A 134 16.94 5.66 4.80
N GLN A 135 15.92 5.49 3.95
CA GLN A 135 16.07 4.97 2.59
C GLN A 135 16.05 6.04 1.49
N VAL A 136 16.14 7.33 1.84
CA VAL A 136 15.90 8.51 0.98
C VAL A 136 16.85 8.65 -0.22
N ASN A 137 17.80 7.73 -0.42
CA ASN A 137 18.71 7.78 -1.55
C ASN A 137 18.08 7.35 -2.89
N SER A 138 16.88 6.73 -2.90
CA SER A 138 16.14 6.40 -4.13
C SER A 138 14.68 6.89 -4.08
N THR A 139 14.35 7.87 -4.91
CA THR A 139 12.99 8.43 -5.04
C THR A 139 11.97 7.38 -5.51
N SER A 140 12.41 6.40 -6.32
CA SER A 140 11.54 5.34 -6.84
C SER A 140 11.10 4.39 -5.72
N GLY A 141 12.06 3.88 -4.93
CA GLY A 141 11.79 2.93 -3.85
C GLY A 141 10.87 3.50 -2.75
N TYR A 142 10.95 4.80 -2.47
CA TYR A 142 10.07 5.45 -1.49
C TYR A 142 8.58 5.35 -1.88
N ASN A 143 8.25 5.64 -3.15
CA ASN A 143 6.86 5.61 -3.62
C ASN A 143 6.27 4.19 -3.58
N ASP A 144 7.06 3.19 -3.96
CA ASP A 144 6.63 1.79 -3.94
C ASP A 144 6.37 1.32 -2.50
N GLN A 145 7.20 1.72 -1.55
CA GLN A 145 6.98 1.44 -0.13
C GLN A 145 5.76 2.15 0.43
N VAL A 146 5.53 3.42 0.06
CA VAL A 146 4.29 4.13 0.42
C VAL A 146 3.08 3.36 -0.08
N GLN A 147 3.08 2.90 -1.34
CA GLN A 147 1.97 2.14 -1.90
C GLN A 147 1.79 0.78 -1.24
N PHE A 148 2.89 0.07 -0.99
CA PHE A 148 2.91 -1.20 -0.27
C PHE A 148 2.26 -1.05 1.10
N LEU A 149 2.74 -0.11 1.92
CA LEU A 149 2.19 0.14 3.26
C LEU A 149 0.74 0.59 3.19
N ALA A 150 0.37 1.48 2.26
CA ALA A 150 -1.01 1.93 2.11
C ALA A 150 -1.97 0.76 1.78
N ARG A 151 -1.52 -0.20 0.96
CA ARG A 151 -2.25 -1.43 0.64
C ARG A 151 -2.36 -2.35 1.86
N ARG A 152 -1.26 -2.60 2.57
CA ARG A 152 -1.28 -3.44 3.77
C ARG A 152 -2.18 -2.86 4.87
N ILE A 153 -2.12 -1.56 5.14
CA ILE A 153 -3.02 -0.88 6.06
C ILE A 153 -4.49 -1.02 5.62
N ALA A 154 -4.76 -0.93 4.31
CA ALA A 154 -6.10 -1.16 3.77
C ALA A 154 -6.62 -2.56 4.10
N GLU A 155 -5.80 -3.58 3.86
CA GLU A 155 -6.16 -4.98 4.09
C GLU A 155 -6.43 -5.26 5.57
N ILE A 156 -5.61 -4.72 6.48
CA ILE A 156 -5.83 -4.84 7.94
C ILE A 156 -7.15 -4.16 8.32
N GLY A 157 -7.39 -2.95 7.82
CA GLY A 157 -8.64 -2.25 8.09
C GLY A 157 -9.87 -2.95 7.50
N ASP A 158 -9.76 -3.59 6.35
CA ASP A 158 -10.84 -4.40 5.77
C ASP A 158 -11.14 -5.63 6.62
N ARG A 159 -10.12 -6.31 7.17
CA ARG A 159 -10.31 -7.39 8.15
C ARG A 159 -11.05 -6.90 9.39
N ALA A 160 -10.61 -5.78 9.98
CA ALA A 160 -11.30 -5.17 11.12
C ALA A 160 -12.76 -4.78 10.79
N GLN A 161 -13.00 -4.22 9.59
CA GLN A 161 -14.34 -3.88 9.14
C GLN A 161 -15.24 -5.12 9.01
N ASN A 162 -14.69 -6.26 8.55
CA ASN A 162 -15.44 -7.50 8.41
C ASN A 162 -15.78 -8.15 9.76
N GLN A 163 -15.06 -7.83 10.83
CA GLN A 163 -15.38 -8.30 12.20
C GLN A 163 -16.56 -7.55 12.84
N ARG A 164 -17.05 -6.49 12.20
CA ARG A 164 -18.20 -5.72 12.72
C ARG A 164 -19.50 -6.52 12.65
N PRO A 165 -20.37 -6.44 13.67
CA PRO A 165 -21.70 -7.06 13.63
C PRO A 165 -22.58 -6.55 12.48
N ASP A 166 -22.36 -5.33 12.00
CA ASP A 166 -23.12 -4.70 10.92
C ASP A 166 -22.41 -4.69 9.55
N ASN A 167 -21.39 -5.54 9.36
CA ASN A 167 -20.54 -5.55 8.17
C ASN A 167 -21.32 -5.64 6.85
N ALA A 168 -22.44 -6.37 6.80
CA ALA A 168 -23.28 -6.56 5.62
C ALA A 168 -23.88 -5.24 5.09
N ARG A 169 -24.05 -4.24 5.95
CA ARG A 169 -24.58 -2.92 5.56
C ARG A 169 -23.49 -1.97 5.07
N VAL A 170 -22.22 -2.27 5.34
CA VAL A 170 -21.11 -1.40 4.99
C VAL A 170 -20.69 -1.69 3.55
N ARG A 171 -21.10 -0.81 2.62
CA ARG A 171 -20.55 -0.85 1.25
C ARG A 171 -19.03 -0.76 1.35
N ARG A 172 -18.32 -1.75 0.82
CA ARG A 172 -16.87 -1.69 0.71
C ARG A 172 -16.52 -0.44 -0.09
N ALA A 173 -15.80 0.49 0.54
CA ALA A 173 -15.15 1.54 -0.19
C ALA A 173 -13.98 0.87 -0.94
N ARG A 174 -14.29 0.20 -2.06
CA ARG A 174 -13.31 -0.18 -3.07
C ARG A 174 -12.88 1.10 -3.75
N GLY A 175 -12.16 1.95 -3.02
CA GLY A 175 -11.41 3.01 -3.65
C GLY A 175 -10.36 2.32 -4.50
N GLU A 176 -10.38 2.59 -5.80
CA GLU A 176 -9.19 2.41 -6.63
C GLU A 176 -8.00 3.01 -5.88
N LEU A 177 -6.82 2.43 -6.08
CA LEU A 177 -5.54 2.85 -5.50
C LEU A 177 -5.11 4.23 -6.05
N CYS A 178 -5.98 5.24 -5.94
CA CYS A 178 -5.60 6.63 -6.02
C CYS A 178 -4.45 6.87 -5.04
N GLN A 179 -3.58 7.82 -5.35
CA GLN A 179 -2.46 8.22 -4.48
C GLN A 179 -2.99 8.62 -3.10
N VAL A 180 -3.09 7.66 -2.18
CA VAL A 180 -3.54 7.90 -0.80
C VAL A 180 -2.32 8.06 0.07
N ASP A 181 -2.17 9.24 0.66
CA ASP A 181 -1.22 9.53 1.72
C ASP A 181 -1.40 8.54 2.91
N LEU A 182 -0.29 8.01 3.42
CA LEU A 182 -0.27 7.04 4.51
C LEU A 182 -0.98 7.54 5.77
N GLU A 183 -0.88 8.83 6.10
CA GLU A 183 -1.57 9.35 7.28
C GLU A 183 -3.08 9.28 7.11
N SER A 184 -3.56 9.59 5.91
CA SER A 184 -4.97 9.49 5.58
C SER A 184 -5.47 8.04 5.68
N ARG A 185 -4.63 7.07 5.32
CA ARG A 185 -4.93 5.63 5.47
C ARG A 185 -4.92 5.18 6.93
N CYS A 186 -3.94 5.60 7.72
CA CYS A 186 -3.89 5.34 9.16
C CYS A 186 -5.09 5.96 9.91
N LYS A 187 -5.48 7.19 9.58
CA LYS A 187 -6.68 7.85 10.12
C LYS A 187 -7.96 7.08 9.77
N TRP A 188 -8.06 6.55 8.56
CA TRP A 188 -9.17 5.68 8.16
C TRP A 188 -9.19 4.39 8.99
N TYR A 189 -8.06 3.70 9.10
CA TYR A 189 -7.92 2.48 9.89
C TYR A 189 -8.31 2.69 11.37
N THR A 190 -7.80 3.74 11.99
CA THR A 190 -8.14 4.16 13.36
C THR A 190 -9.65 4.35 13.54
N GLY A 191 -10.29 5.05 12.59
CA GLY A 191 -11.74 5.25 12.60
C GLY A 191 -12.54 3.96 12.40
N THR A 192 -12.03 3.03 11.58
CA THR A 192 -12.62 1.71 11.38
C THR A 192 -12.59 0.89 12.67
N LEU A 193 -11.46 0.85 13.38
CA LEU A 193 -11.36 0.18 14.69
C LEU A 193 -12.29 0.80 15.72
N HIS A 194 -12.33 2.12 15.83
CA HIS A 194 -13.24 2.79 16.77
C HIS A 194 -14.71 2.41 16.48
N LEU A 195 -15.12 2.45 15.22
CA LEU A 195 -16.47 2.06 14.80
C LEU A 195 -16.77 0.59 15.11
N MET A 196 -15.78 -0.28 14.91
CA MET A 196 -15.89 -1.70 15.25
C MET A 196 -16.13 -1.90 16.74
N VAL A 197 -15.28 -1.32 17.60
CA VAL A 197 -15.45 -1.38 19.06
C VAL A 197 -16.83 -0.89 19.48
N ARG A 198 -17.25 0.29 18.98
CA ARG A 198 -18.56 0.84 19.29
C ARG A 198 -19.69 -0.11 18.92
N LYS A 199 -19.65 -0.69 17.72
CA LYS A 199 -20.70 -1.60 17.23
C LYS A 199 -20.73 -2.92 17.98
N MET A 200 -19.57 -3.48 18.30
CA MET A 200 -19.47 -4.69 19.12
C MET A 200 -19.94 -4.44 20.57
N TYR A 201 -19.73 -3.24 21.12
CA TYR A 201 -20.17 -2.91 22.48
C TYR A 201 -21.69 -2.65 22.55
N GLU A 202 -22.28 -2.09 21.49
CA GLU A 202 -23.74 -1.88 21.35
C GLU A 202 -24.55 -3.19 21.16
N ASP A 203 -23.89 -4.33 20.85
CA ASP A 203 -24.54 -5.65 20.70
C ASP A 203 -25.19 -6.10 22.03
N PRO A 204 -26.41 -6.67 22.09
CA PRO A 204 -27.09 -7.07 23.34
C PRO A 204 -26.51 -8.26 24.13
N LYS A 205 -25.37 -8.87 23.75
CA LYS A 205 -24.70 -9.97 24.50
C LYS A 205 -24.38 -9.66 26.00
N ASN A 206 -23.80 -10.62 26.71
CA ASN A 206 -23.23 -10.41 28.05
C ASN A 206 -22.03 -9.44 28.00
N GLU A 207 -21.99 -8.43 28.88
CA GLU A 207 -20.97 -7.36 28.89
C GLU A 207 -19.53 -7.88 29.04
N LYS A 208 -19.29 -8.85 29.92
CA LYS A 208 -17.93 -9.40 30.15
C LYS A 208 -17.42 -10.11 28.90
N GLN A 209 -18.29 -10.90 28.25
CA GLN A 209 -17.95 -11.60 27.02
C GLN A 209 -17.68 -10.61 25.87
N LYS A 210 -18.49 -9.54 25.75
CA LYS A 210 -18.25 -8.48 24.75
C LYS A 210 -16.88 -7.85 24.91
N LEU A 211 -16.51 -7.46 26.13
CA LEU A 211 -15.23 -6.79 26.37
C LEU A 211 -14.05 -7.68 25.98
N GLU A 212 -14.13 -8.99 26.22
CA GLU A 212 -13.08 -9.92 25.81
C GLU A 212 -13.05 -10.13 24.29
N GLU A 213 -14.20 -10.30 23.65
CA GLU A 213 -14.32 -10.38 22.18
C GLU A 213 -13.74 -9.12 21.51
N ILE A 214 -14.09 -7.94 22.02
CA ILE A 214 -13.59 -6.64 21.56
C ILE A 214 -12.08 -6.53 21.79
N ARG A 215 -11.60 -6.87 22.99
CA ARG A 215 -10.18 -6.80 23.34
C ARG A 215 -9.36 -7.65 22.39
N LYS A 216 -9.77 -8.89 22.17
CA LYS A 216 -9.11 -9.82 21.24
C LYS A 216 -9.09 -9.26 19.82
N ALA A 217 -10.25 -8.85 19.29
CA ALA A 217 -10.37 -8.31 17.94
C ALA A 217 -9.47 -7.08 17.70
N VAL A 218 -9.45 -6.14 18.65
CA VAL A 218 -8.62 -4.94 18.56
C VAL A 218 -7.14 -5.31 18.69
N LYS A 219 -6.78 -6.16 19.64
CA LYS A 219 -5.39 -6.60 19.83
C LYS A 219 -4.85 -7.28 18.58
N ASP A 220 -5.57 -8.27 18.04
CA ASP A 220 -5.14 -9.00 16.83
C ASP A 220 -4.93 -8.03 15.65
N SER A 221 -5.78 -7.01 15.51
CA SER A 221 -5.62 -6.00 14.45
C SER A 221 -4.44 -5.05 14.70
N LEU A 222 -4.22 -4.61 15.94
CA LEU A 222 -3.10 -3.74 16.29
C LEU A 222 -1.76 -4.47 16.20
N ASP A 223 -1.68 -5.72 16.66
CA ASP A 223 -0.48 -6.56 16.54
C ASP A 223 -0.08 -6.73 15.05
N GLU A 224 -1.07 -6.91 14.17
CA GLU A 224 -0.84 -6.97 12.72
C GLU A 224 -0.36 -5.62 12.15
N PHE A 225 -0.89 -4.50 12.63
CA PHE A 225 -0.47 -3.16 12.23
C PHE A 225 0.96 -2.85 12.69
N GLU A 226 1.31 -3.19 13.93
CA GLU A 226 2.68 -3.09 14.46
C GLU A 226 3.66 -3.99 13.70
N GLY A 227 3.18 -5.16 13.25
CA GLY A 227 3.93 -6.08 12.39
C GLY A 227 4.46 -5.44 11.11
N LEU A 228 3.78 -4.41 10.57
CA LEU A 228 4.23 -3.69 9.37
C LEU A 228 5.60 -3.02 9.57
N ALA A 229 5.90 -2.53 10.77
CA ALA A 229 7.20 -1.93 11.05
C ALA A 229 8.32 -2.97 11.00
N LYS A 230 8.08 -4.17 11.54
CA LYS A 230 9.02 -5.29 11.49
C LYS A 230 9.20 -5.82 10.07
N GLU A 231 8.10 -5.92 9.31
CA GLU A 231 8.10 -6.33 7.91
C GLU A 231 8.95 -5.35 7.07
N LEU A 232 8.73 -4.04 7.25
CA LEU A 232 9.54 -3.02 6.57
C LEU A 232 11.02 -3.09 7.00
N GLU A 233 11.30 -3.20 8.30
CA GLU A 233 12.67 -3.30 8.82
C GLU A 233 13.40 -4.54 8.28
N THR A 234 12.73 -5.68 8.17
CA THR A 234 13.29 -6.91 7.59
C THR A 234 13.60 -6.71 6.10
N ASN A 235 12.68 -6.07 5.36
CA ASN A 235 12.90 -5.76 3.94
C ASN A 235 14.07 -4.79 3.74
N LEU A 236 14.24 -3.81 4.65
CA LEU A 236 15.37 -2.89 4.63
C LEU A 236 16.70 -3.61 4.90
N GLN A 237 16.76 -4.46 5.91
CA GLN A 237 17.96 -5.25 6.22
C GLN A 237 18.33 -6.21 5.08
N GLY A 238 17.34 -6.83 4.45
CA GLY A 238 17.56 -7.67 3.26
C GLY A 238 18.13 -6.87 2.08
N ALA A 239 17.62 -5.67 1.83
CA ALA A 239 18.13 -4.79 0.78
C ALA A 239 19.56 -4.29 1.06
N GLU A 240 19.88 -3.96 2.32
CA GLU A 240 21.24 -3.57 2.72
C GLU A 240 22.23 -4.74 2.55
N GLY A 241 21.82 -5.96 2.92
CA GLY A 241 22.63 -7.17 2.71
C GLY A 241 22.92 -7.42 1.23
N LEU A 242 21.89 -7.30 0.38
CA LEU A 242 22.03 -7.46 -1.06
C LEU A 242 22.93 -6.39 -1.68
N GLU A 243 22.80 -5.12 -1.27
CA GLU A 243 23.66 -4.04 -1.75
C GLU A 243 25.14 -4.31 -1.42
N GLU A 244 25.40 -4.87 -0.24
CA GLU A 244 26.75 -5.25 0.18
C GLU A 244 27.30 -6.45 -0.61
N GLU A 245 26.47 -7.48 -0.86
CA GLU A 245 26.84 -8.61 -1.73
C GLU A 245 27.19 -8.14 -3.15
N VAL A 246 26.40 -7.22 -3.71
CA VAL A 246 26.64 -6.64 -5.03
C VAL A 246 27.94 -5.82 -5.04
N LYS A 247 28.21 -5.03 -4.01
CA LYS A 247 29.48 -4.30 -3.87
C LYS A 247 30.67 -5.25 -3.79
N GLN A 248 30.56 -6.33 -3.04
CA GLN A 248 31.60 -7.35 -2.95
C GLN A 248 31.82 -8.06 -4.28
N ALA A 249 30.75 -8.43 -4.98
CA ALA A 249 30.81 -9.04 -6.31
C ALA A 249 31.46 -8.10 -7.34
N LEU A 250 31.10 -6.82 -7.36
CA LEU A 250 31.72 -5.81 -8.23
C LEU A 250 33.19 -5.56 -7.88
N THR A 251 33.53 -5.55 -6.58
CA THR A 251 34.91 -5.40 -6.12
C THR A 251 35.77 -6.60 -6.52
N ALA A 252 35.22 -7.82 -6.44
CA ALA A 252 35.87 -9.05 -6.91
C ALA A 252 36.01 -9.07 -8.43
N ASN A 253 35.08 -8.43 -9.15
CA ASN A 253 35.02 -8.41 -10.61
C ASN A 253 35.19 -6.99 -11.18
N LYS A 254 36.28 -6.29 -10.84
CA LYS A 254 36.55 -4.91 -11.32
C LYS A 254 36.48 -4.72 -12.83
N TRP A 255 36.72 -5.79 -13.60
CA TRP A 255 36.60 -5.76 -15.06
C TRP A 255 35.16 -5.49 -15.51
N LEU A 256 34.16 -5.99 -14.76
CA LEU A 256 32.74 -5.87 -15.03
C LEU A 256 32.26 -4.41 -14.92
N GLU A 257 32.82 -3.66 -13.96
CA GLU A 257 32.51 -2.24 -13.75
C GLU A 257 32.92 -1.39 -14.97
N LYS A 258 34.07 -1.72 -15.58
CA LYS A 258 34.55 -1.05 -16.79
C LYS A 258 33.65 -1.36 -17.99
N ASP A 259 33.25 -2.62 -18.15
CA ASP A 259 32.45 -3.08 -19.29
C ASP A 259 31.00 -2.58 -19.20
N LEU A 260 30.39 -2.61 -18.00
CA LEU A 260 29.11 -1.95 -17.75
C LEU A 260 29.19 -0.45 -18.06
N GLY A 261 30.28 0.21 -17.64
CA GLY A 261 30.44 1.65 -17.84
C GLY A 261 30.50 2.01 -19.31
N ALA A 262 31.21 1.19 -20.09
CA ALA A 262 31.26 1.30 -21.54
C ALA A 262 29.87 1.04 -22.18
N LEU A 263 29.11 0.08 -21.67
CA LEU A 263 27.77 -0.24 -22.16
C LEU A 263 26.78 0.91 -21.96
N VAL A 264 26.76 1.52 -20.76
CA VAL A 264 25.90 2.70 -20.48
C VAL A 264 26.28 3.88 -21.37
N HIS A 265 27.58 4.13 -21.57
CA HIS A 265 28.02 5.19 -22.48
C HIS A 265 27.64 4.94 -23.95
N LYS A 266 27.56 3.67 -24.35
CA LYS A 266 27.19 3.28 -25.72
C LYS A 266 25.69 3.41 -25.97
N GLU A 267 24.85 2.99 -25.01
CA GLU A 267 23.39 3.01 -25.17
C GLU A 267 22.80 4.43 -25.07
N ILE A 268 23.42 5.31 -24.27
CA ILE A 268 22.95 6.70 -24.09
C ILE A 268 24.11 7.70 -24.14
N PRO A 269 24.72 7.92 -25.33
CA PRO A 269 25.91 8.76 -25.46
C PRO A 269 25.67 10.21 -25.02
N ASN A 270 24.46 10.73 -25.27
CA ASN A 270 24.08 12.13 -25.04
C ASN A 270 23.33 12.39 -23.73
N ALA A 271 23.14 11.38 -22.88
CA ALA A 271 22.43 11.54 -21.62
C ALA A 271 23.21 12.45 -20.65
N THR A 272 22.47 13.26 -19.92
CA THR A 272 23.00 14.09 -18.83
C THR A 272 23.58 13.22 -17.71
N SER A 273 24.48 13.76 -16.89
CA SER A 273 25.06 13.01 -15.76
C SER A 273 24.01 12.34 -14.83
N PRO A 274 22.87 12.98 -14.51
CA PRO A 274 21.79 12.35 -13.75
C PRO A 274 21.13 11.17 -14.47
N GLU A 275 20.88 11.28 -15.78
CA GLU A 275 20.27 10.21 -16.59
C GLU A 275 21.21 9.01 -16.72
N LYS A 276 22.51 9.25 -16.93
CA LYS A 276 23.53 8.18 -16.95
C LYS A 276 23.61 7.47 -15.60
N LYS A 277 23.46 8.19 -14.49
CA LYS A 277 23.42 7.61 -13.15
C LYS A 277 22.17 6.74 -12.93
N GLN A 278 21.00 7.20 -13.38
CA GLN A 278 19.78 6.41 -13.27
C GLN A 278 19.90 5.08 -14.04
N VAL A 279 20.34 5.12 -15.29
CA VAL A 279 20.50 3.89 -16.08
C VAL A 279 21.60 2.97 -15.52
N TRP A 280 22.64 3.54 -14.92
CA TRP A 280 23.64 2.78 -14.18
C TRP A 280 23.04 2.06 -12.97
N ASP A 281 22.21 2.75 -12.18
CA ASP A 281 21.54 2.19 -11.01
C ASP A 281 20.51 1.10 -11.43
N ASP A 282 19.81 1.30 -12.56
CA ASP A 282 18.91 0.31 -13.14
C ASP A 282 19.68 -0.95 -13.63
N LEU A 283 20.80 -0.77 -14.33
CA LEU A 283 21.67 -1.87 -14.77
C LEU A 283 22.29 -2.62 -13.61
N LYS A 284 22.69 -1.91 -12.53
CA LYS A 284 23.13 -2.56 -11.30
C LYS A 284 22.03 -3.40 -10.68
N THR A 285 20.81 -2.89 -10.66
CA THR A 285 19.64 -3.62 -10.14
C THR A 285 19.38 -4.88 -10.96
N GLU A 286 19.41 -4.78 -12.29
CA GLU A 286 19.21 -5.92 -13.19
C GLU A 286 20.36 -6.94 -13.09
N LEU A 287 21.61 -6.46 -12.98
CA LEU A 287 22.76 -7.31 -12.76
C LEU A 287 22.68 -8.04 -11.42
N THR A 288 22.19 -7.36 -10.38
CA THR A 288 21.93 -7.97 -9.06
C THR A 288 20.89 -9.08 -9.18
N PHE A 289 19.77 -8.82 -9.86
CA PHE A 289 18.75 -9.82 -10.13
C PHE A 289 19.31 -11.00 -10.94
N MET A 290 20.10 -10.75 -11.98
CA MET A 290 20.76 -11.82 -12.75
C MET A 290 21.76 -12.60 -11.91
N LEU A 291 22.50 -11.95 -11.00
CA LEU A 291 23.40 -12.61 -10.07
C LEU A 291 22.65 -13.47 -9.06
N GLU A 292 21.53 -13.00 -8.50
CA GLU A 292 20.66 -13.81 -7.63
C GLU A 292 20.11 -15.04 -8.35
N VAL A 293 19.58 -14.86 -9.57
CA VAL A 293 19.05 -15.95 -10.40
C VAL A 293 20.15 -16.95 -10.77
N THR A 294 21.33 -16.47 -11.13
CA THR A 294 22.46 -17.34 -11.46
C THR A 294 23.03 -18.04 -10.23
N ASP A 295 23.03 -17.42 -9.05
CA ASP A 295 23.44 -18.06 -7.79
C ASP A 295 22.43 -19.12 -7.31
N GLU A 296 21.14 -18.92 -7.55
CA GLU A 296 20.13 -19.94 -7.26
C GLU A 296 20.22 -21.12 -8.24
N GLU A 297 20.39 -20.86 -9.54
CA GLU A 297 20.59 -21.91 -10.55
C GLU A 297 21.93 -22.66 -10.33
N CYS A 298 22.99 -21.95 -9.92
CA CYS A 298 24.29 -22.53 -9.61
C CYS A 298 24.24 -23.33 -8.30
N ARG A 299 23.56 -22.84 -7.25
CA ARG A 299 23.29 -23.63 -6.03
C ARG A 299 22.50 -24.89 -6.34
N ASP A 300 21.51 -24.83 -7.21
CA ASP A 300 20.74 -26.00 -7.62
C ASP A 300 21.57 -26.99 -8.44
N LYS A 301 22.45 -26.51 -9.32
CA LYS A 301 23.43 -27.35 -10.03
C LYS A 301 24.42 -28.00 -9.06
N MET A 302 24.92 -27.27 -8.05
CA MET A 302 25.78 -27.84 -7.00
C MET A 302 25.06 -28.89 -6.15
N LYS A 303 23.80 -28.65 -5.74
CA LYS A 303 23.00 -29.66 -5.03
C LYS A 303 22.83 -30.94 -5.85
N ARG A 304 22.58 -30.81 -7.16
CA ARG A 304 22.50 -31.97 -8.08
C ARG A 304 23.84 -32.69 -8.21
N ALA A 305 24.95 -31.95 -8.31
CA ALA A 305 26.29 -32.52 -8.39
C ALA A 305 26.66 -33.30 -7.12
N ASN A 306 26.37 -32.76 -5.93
CA ASN A 306 26.59 -33.45 -4.66
C ASN A 306 25.76 -34.73 -4.55
N LYS A 307 24.49 -34.69 -4.98
CA LYS A 307 23.61 -35.87 -5.01
C LYS A 307 24.13 -36.95 -5.97
N LEU A 308 24.69 -36.55 -7.10
CA LEU A 308 25.35 -37.46 -8.05
C LEU A 308 26.60 -38.11 -7.45
N ASP A 309 27.39 -37.36 -6.67
CA ASP A 309 28.58 -37.88 -5.98
C ASP A 309 28.21 -38.91 -4.89
N GLU A 310 27.16 -38.65 -4.11
CA GLU A 310 26.60 -39.60 -3.15
C GLU A 310 26.12 -40.90 -3.83
N MET A 311 25.43 -40.78 -4.96
CA MET A 311 25.00 -41.94 -5.75
C MET A 311 26.18 -42.74 -6.29
N LEU A 312 27.23 -42.07 -6.79
CA LEU A 312 28.44 -42.73 -7.25
C LEU A 312 29.16 -43.48 -6.14
N LYS A 313 29.20 -42.91 -4.93
CA LYS A 313 29.76 -43.56 -3.74
C LYS A 313 28.99 -44.83 -3.38
N LEU A 314 27.66 -44.77 -3.37
CA LEU A 314 26.81 -45.94 -3.10
C LEU A 314 27.01 -47.06 -4.13
N VAL A 315 27.13 -46.70 -5.42
CA VAL A 315 27.39 -47.67 -6.49
C VAL A 315 28.75 -48.34 -6.29
N LYS A 316 29.80 -47.58 -5.96
CA LYS A 316 31.13 -48.14 -5.67
C LYS A 316 31.09 -49.11 -4.49
N GLU A 317 30.48 -48.72 -3.39
CA GLU A 317 30.32 -49.58 -2.20
C GLU A 317 29.55 -50.87 -2.53
N THR A 318 28.53 -50.79 -3.40
CA THR A 318 27.76 -51.96 -3.84
C THR A 318 28.59 -52.89 -4.71
N VAL A 319 29.36 -52.34 -5.65
CA VAL A 319 30.25 -53.12 -6.53
C VAL A 319 31.36 -53.79 -5.73
N GLU A 320 31.94 -53.09 -4.74
CA GLU A 320 32.95 -53.66 -3.84
C GLU A 320 32.38 -54.82 -3.03
N LYS A 321 31.19 -54.67 -2.43
CA LYS A 321 30.51 -55.77 -1.73
C LYS A 321 30.20 -56.97 -2.63
N GLN A 322 29.76 -56.72 -3.86
CA GLN A 322 29.51 -57.82 -4.82
C GLN A 322 30.81 -58.53 -5.20
N ARG A 323 31.90 -57.78 -5.39
CA ARG A 323 33.22 -58.34 -5.68
C ARG A 323 33.73 -59.19 -4.51
N GLU A 324 33.58 -58.72 -3.28
CA GLU A 324 33.96 -59.47 -2.06
C GLU A 324 33.14 -60.77 -1.92
N SER A 325 31.83 -60.72 -2.18
CA SER A 325 30.97 -61.91 -2.17
C SER A 325 31.43 -62.95 -3.19
N LEU A 326 31.74 -62.53 -4.42
CA LEU A 326 32.20 -63.44 -5.47
C LEU A 326 33.56 -64.08 -5.15
N LEU A 327 34.46 -63.33 -4.52
CA LEU A 327 35.76 -63.86 -4.10
C LEU A 327 35.63 -64.85 -2.92
N GLY A 328 34.68 -64.61 -2.01
CA GLY A 328 34.39 -65.55 -0.91
C GLY A 328 33.85 -66.89 -1.41
N ASP A 329 32.98 -66.87 -2.42
CA ASP A 329 32.41 -68.09 -3.01
C ASP A 329 33.48 -68.93 -3.75
N GLU A 330 34.51 -68.30 -4.34
CA GLU A 330 35.63 -69.01 -4.98
C GLU A 330 36.53 -69.74 -3.97
N GLU A 331 36.74 -69.18 -2.77
CA GLU A 331 37.51 -69.83 -1.71
C GLU A 331 36.79 -71.07 -1.13
N GLU A 332 35.47 -71.00 -0.95
CA GLU A 332 34.65 -72.15 -0.50
C GLU A 332 34.62 -73.29 -1.53
N LEU A 333 34.56 -72.96 -2.83
CA LEU A 333 34.64 -73.96 -3.91
C LEU A 333 36.02 -74.58 -4.06
N SER A 334 37.09 -73.89 -3.66
CA SER A 334 38.47 -74.42 -3.72
C SER A 334 38.83 -75.35 -2.54
N SER A 335 38.04 -75.30 -1.46
CA SER A 335 38.29 -76.04 -0.21
C SER A 335 37.38 -77.27 -0.03
N SER A 336 36.42 -77.48 -0.95
CA SER A 336 35.56 -78.67 -1.06
C SER A 336 36.06 -79.60 -2.15
#